data_AF-Q38W29-F1
#
_entry.id   AF-Q38W29-F1
#
_cell.length_a   1.000
_cell.length_b   1.000
_cell.length_c   1.000
_cell.angle_alpha   90.00
_cell.angle_beta   90.00
_cell.angle_gamma   90.00
#
_symmetry.space_group_name_H-M   'P 1'
#
loop_
_entity.id
_entity.type
_entity.pdbx_description
1 polymer ?
#
loop_
_entity_poly.entity_id
_entity_poly.type
_entity_poly.pdbx_seq_one_letter_code
_entity_poly.pdbx_strand_id
1 'polypeptide(L)'
;MNRLKKRRSKPIKHSAVALLNAILILTLISVVLVGVTHSYQQQQQSYRYLLNHYQAKTLYELTLASQSKTDLKGIKATTGESKILRKQHQIKVTLKNGYQKQFEIKNITGKK
;
A
#
# COMPACT_ATOMS: atom_id res chain seq x y z
N MET A 1 -15.51 70.78 32.44
CA MET A 1 -15.77 70.18 31.11
C MET A 1 -15.10 68.82 31.04
N ASN A 2 -15.82 67.71 31.23
CA ASN A 2 -15.28 66.36 31.04
C ASN A 2 -16.09 65.62 29.98
N ARG A 3 -15.47 65.37 28.81
CA ARG A 3 -16.08 64.59 27.73
C ARG A 3 -15.82 63.10 27.99
N LEU A 4 -16.83 62.40 28.51
CA LEU A 4 -16.81 60.94 28.62
C LEU A 4 -16.80 60.30 27.23
N LYS A 5 -15.67 59.69 26.88
CA LYS A 5 -15.43 58.97 25.62
C LYS A 5 -16.32 57.71 25.61
N LYS A 6 -17.40 57.74 24.83
CA LYS A 6 -18.32 56.61 24.61
C LYS A 6 -17.56 55.46 23.93
N ARG A 7 -17.06 54.49 24.70
CA ARG A 7 -16.51 53.23 24.17
C ARG A 7 -17.65 52.46 23.53
N ARG A 8 -17.72 52.43 22.20
CA ARG A 8 -18.63 51.53 21.47
C ARG A 8 -18.20 50.10 21.77
N SER A 9 -19.00 49.38 22.54
CA SER A 9 -18.92 47.93 22.65
C SER A 9 -19.19 47.33 21.26
N LYS A 10 -18.12 46.97 20.54
CA LYS A 10 -18.25 46.16 19.32
C LYS A 10 -18.99 44.86 19.71
N PRO A 11 -19.94 44.39 18.90
CA PRO A 11 -20.77 43.26 19.28
C PRO A 11 -19.94 41.97 19.23
N ILE A 12 -19.42 41.56 20.39
CA ILE A 12 -18.65 40.33 20.61
C ILE A 12 -19.43 39.10 20.12
N LYS A 13 -20.78 39.17 20.15
CA LYS A 13 -21.68 38.09 19.71
C LYS A 13 -21.49 37.67 18.25
N HIS A 14 -21.26 38.61 17.32
CA HIS A 14 -21.05 38.26 15.91
C HIS A 14 -19.66 37.65 15.65
N SER A 15 -18.65 38.06 16.42
CA SER A 15 -17.29 37.52 16.31
C SER A 15 -17.20 36.10 16.87
N ALA A 16 -17.89 35.81 17.97
CA ALA A 16 -17.90 34.48 18.57
C ALA A 16 -18.63 33.44 17.69
N VAL A 17 -19.75 33.83 17.08
CA VAL A 17 -20.50 32.96 16.15
C VAL A 17 -19.70 32.69 14.88
N ALA A 18 -18.98 33.70 14.34
CA ALA A 18 -18.09 33.51 13.19
C ALA A 18 -16.92 32.56 13.51
N LEU A 19 -16.32 32.68 14.70
CA LEU A 19 -15.27 31.78 15.19
C LEU A 19 -15.78 30.34 15.36
N LEU A 20 -16.97 30.17 15.93
CA LEU A 20 -17.57 28.86 16.12
C LEU A 20 -17.89 28.17 14.78
N ASN A 21 -18.44 28.92 13.83
CA ASN A 21 -18.68 28.42 12.47
C ASN A 21 -17.38 28.07 11.74
N ALA A 22 -16.32 28.87 11.90
CA ALA A 22 -15.02 28.57 11.31
C ALA A 22 -14.43 27.27 11.87
N ILE A 23 -14.52 27.05 13.19
CA ILE A 23 -14.07 25.80 13.84
C ILE A 23 -14.88 24.60 13.36
N LEU A 24 -16.20 24.75 13.21
CA LEU A 24 -17.07 23.69 12.67
C LEU A 24 -16.72 23.34 11.22
N ILE A 25 -16.48 24.34 10.37
CA ILE A 25 -16.09 24.11 8.98
C ILE A 25 -14.70 23.45 8.90
N LEU A 26 -13.73 23.91 9.69
CA LEU A 26 -12.37 23.34 9.72
C LEU A 26 -12.34 21.90 10.24
N THR A 27 -13.16 21.58 11.25
CA THR A 27 -13.29 20.20 11.76
C THR A 27 -13.94 19.28 10.73
N LEU A 28 -14.99 19.73 10.04
CA LEU A 28 -15.60 18.99 8.92
C LEU A 28 -14.60 18.69 7.79
N ILE A 29 -13.85 19.71 7.36
CA ILE A 29 -12.82 19.55 6.31
C ILE A 29 -11.74 18.56 6.75
N SER A 30 -11.29 18.64 8.01
CA SER A 30 -10.26 17.76 8.54
C SER A 30 -10.70 16.30 8.55
N VAL A 31 -11.94 16.02 8.95
CA VAL A 31 -12.51 14.65 8.94
C VAL A 31 -12.58 14.09 7.52
N VAL A 32 -13.04 14.90 6.56
CA VAL A 32 -13.08 14.49 5.14
C VAL A 32 -11.68 14.22 4.61
N LEU A 33 -10.70 15.08 4.92
CA LEU A 33 -9.32 14.92 4.46
C LEU A 33 -8.67 13.63 5.01
N VAL A 34 -8.90 13.33 6.30
CA VAL A 34 -8.41 12.10 6.94
C VAL A 34 -9.07 10.86 6.32
N GLY A 35 -10.37 10.89 6.06
CA GLY A 35 -11.09 9.79 5.40
C GLY A 35 -10.58 9.49 3.99
N VAL A 36 -10.36 10.55 3.18
CA VAL A 36 -9.78 10.42 1.84
C VAL A 36 -8.35 9.87 1.92
N THR A 37 -7.53 10.38 2.85
CA THR A 37 -6.14 9.93 3.02
C THR A 37 -6.07 8.45 3.40
N HIS A 38 -6.93 7.98 4.32
CA HIS A 38 -7.00 6.56 4.67
C HIS A 38 -7.43 5.69 3.48
N SER A 39 -8.39 6.14 2.67
CA SER A 39 -8.82 5.44 1.46
C SER A 39 -7.66 5.28 0.47
N TYR A 40 -6.91 6.36 0.21
CA TYR A 40 -5.72 6.32 -0.65
C TYR A 40 -4.63 5.39 -0.11
N GLN A 41 -4.39 5.38 1.20
CA GLN A 41 -3.42 4.48 1.82
C GLN A 41 -3.81 3.01 1.65
N GLN A 42 -5.09 2.67 1.85
CA GLN A 42 -5.59 1.31 1.63
C GLN A 42 -5.47 0.89 0.16
N GLN A 43 -5.76 1.80 -0.77
CA GLN A 43 -5.63 1.54 -2.19
C GLN A 43 -4.15 1.32 -2.59
N GLN A 44 -3.24 2.13 -2.07
CA GLN A 44 -1.80 1.99 -2.31
C GLN A 44 -1.25 0.66 -1.77
N GLN A 45 -1.70 0.22 -0.58
CA GLN A 45 -1.33 -1.08 -0.03
C GLN A 45 -1.81 -2.24 -0.92
N SER A 46 -3.05 -2.15 -1.40
CA SER A 46 -3.64 -3.14 -2.30
C SER A 46 -2.88 -3.25 -3.62
N TYR A 47 -2.51 -2.12 -4.22
CA TYR A 47 -1.67 -2.10 -5.43
C TYR A 47 -0.28 -2.68 -5.18
N ARG A 48 0.35 -2.38 -4.04
CA ARG A 48 1.66 -2.97 -3.69
C ARG A 48 1.57 -4.48 -3.52
N TYR A 49 0.50 -4.98 -2.89
CA TYR A 49 0.28 -6.41 -2.75
C TYR A 49 0.10 -7.07 -4.12
N LEU A 50 -0.69 -6.46 -5.00
CA LEU A 50 -0.94 -6.96 -6.35
C LEU A 50 0.36 -6.97 -7.18
N LEU A 51 1.14 -5.89 -7.15
CA LEU A 51 2.44 -5.79 -7.81
C LEU A 51 3.39 -6.90 -7.35
N ASN A 52 3.52 -7.09 -6.03
CA ASN A 52 4.35 -8.15 -5.45
C ASN A 52 3.89 -9.53 -5.89
N HIS A 53 2.57 -9.75 -5.97
CA HIS A 53 2.04 -11.01 -6.43
C HIS A 53 2.43 -11.31 -7.88
N TYR A 54 2.30 -10.32 -8.79
CA TYR A 54 2.68 -10.50 -10.19
C TYR A 54 4.19 -10.69 -10.37
N GLN A 55 5.01 -9.91 -9.67
CA GLN A 55 6.47 -10.09 -9.70
C GLN A 55 6.87 -11.50 -9.24
N ALA A 56 6.24 -12.00 -8.17
CA ALA A 56 6.48 -13.35 -7.68
C ALA A 56 6.01 -14.41 -8.69
N LYS A 57 4.89 -14.19 -9.38
CA LYS A 57 4.37 -15.08 -10.42
C LYS A 57 5.30 -15.14 -11.63
N THR A 58 5.79 -14.01 -12.11
CA THR A 58 6.76 -13.97 -13.22
C THR A 58 8.04 -14.72 -12.86
N LEU A 59 8.58 -14.50 -11.65
CA LEU A 59 9.73 -15.25 -11.16
C LEU A 59 9.45 -16.76 -11.10
N TYR A 60 8.27 -17.15 -10.62
CA TYR A 60 7.84 -18.55 -10.60
C TYR A 60 7.84 -19.17 -12.00
N GLU A 61 7.19 -18.52 -12.98
CA GLU A 61 7.10 -19.02 -14.36
C GLU A 61 8.47 -19.11 -15.02
N LEU A 62 9.34 -18.12 -14.81
CA LEU A 62 10.74 -18.18 -15.27
C LEU A 62 11.47 -19.36 -14.63
N THR A 63 11.31 -19.56 -13.32
CA THR A 63 11.96 -20.66 -12.59
C THR A 63 11.50 -22.01 -13.11
N LEU A 64 10.20 -22.14 -13.35
CA LEU A 64 9.58 -23.35 -13.88
C LEU A 64 10.05 -23.64 -15.32
N ALA A 65 10.08 -22.62 -16.18
CA ALA A 65 10.61 -22.75 -17.55
C ALA A 65 12.09 -23.14 -17.53
N SER A 66 12.87 -22.59 -16.59
CA SER A 66 14.28 -22.92 -16.44
C SER A 66 14.52 -24.33 -15.91
N GLN A 67 13.59 -24.91 -15.14
CA GLN A 67 13.70 -26.26 -14.59
C GLN A 67 13.94 -27.34 -15.66
N SER A 68 13.48 -27.10 -16.89
CA SER A 68 13.72 -27.97 -18.06
C SER A 68 15.20 -28.10 -18.45
N LYS A 69 16.07 -27.20 -17.98
CA LYS A 69 17.48 -27.07 -18.40
C LYS A 69 18.50 -27.63 -17.39
N THR A 70 18.14 -28.66 -16.63
CA THR A 70 18.97 -29.33 -15.59
C THR A 70 19.20 -28.53 -14.30
N ASP A 71 19.68 -29.21 -13.25
CA ASP A 71 19.73 -28.88 -11.81
C ASP A 71 19.98 -27.41 -11.38
N LEU A 72 18.97 -26.56 -11.56
CA LEU A 72 19.06 -25.14 -11.25
C LEU A 72 18.78 -24.86 -9.76
N LYS A 73 19.71 -24.13 -9.13
CA LYS A 73 19.53 -23.45 -7.84
C LYS A 73 18.60 -22.24 -7.98
N GLY A 74 17.43 -22.40 -8.59
CA GLY A 74 16.47 -21.32 -8.88
C GLY A 74 17.05 -20.12 -9.64
N ILE A 75 16.23 -19.09 -9.86
CA ILE A 75 16.61 -17.88 -10.61
C ILE A 75 16.78 -16.70 -9.65
N LYS A 76 17.92 -16.00 -9.78
CA LYS A 76 18.16 -14.68 -9.20
C LYS A 76 17.90 -13.60 -10.25
N ALA A 77 16.97 -12.70 -9.96
CA ALA A 77 16.63 -11.57 -10.81
C ALA A 77 16.81 -10.25 -10.06
N THR A 78 16.73 -9.13 -10.79
CA THR A 78 16.75 -7.78 -10.21
C THR A 78 15.60 -7.54 -9.22
N THR A 79 14.49 -8.26 -9.33
CA THR A 79 13.32 -8.14 -8.45
C THR A 79 13.38 -9.03 -7.21
N GLY A 80 14.21 -10.07 -7.21
CA GLY A 80 14.27 -11.04 -6.11
C GLY A 80 14.97 -12.34 -6.50
N GLU A 81 14.79 -13.35 -5.66
CA GLU A 81 15.37 -14.68 -5.84
C GLU A 81 14.27 -15.74 -5.73
N SER A 82 14.48 -16.84 -6.43
CA SER A 82 13.63 -18.03 -6.36
C SER A 82 14.49 -19.24 -6.03
N LYS A 83 13.92 -20.20 -5.32
CA LYS A 83 14.58 -21.44 -4.95
C LYS A 83 13.61 -22.61 -5.12
N ILE A 84 14.08 -23.65 -5.80
CA ILE A 84 13.32 -24.89 -5.97
C ILE A 84 13.56 -25.78 -4.74
N LEU A 85 12.49 -26.08 -4.01
CA LEU A 85 12.45 -26.97 -2.86
C LEU A 85 11.92 -28.33 -3.32
N ARG A 86 12.79 -29.10 -4.00
CA ARG A 86 12.43 -30.39 -4.63
C ARG A 86 11.74 -31.37 -3.67
N LYS A 87 12.24 -31.50 -2.44
CA LYS A 87 11.64 -32.37 -1.41
C LYS A 87 10.17 -32.05 -1.10
N GLN A 88 9.80 -30.77 -1.23
CA GLN A 88 8.46 -30.26 -0.90
C GLN A 88 7.61 -30.02 -2.14
N HIS A 89 8.11 -30.32 -3.34
CA HIS A 89 7.47 -30.00 -4.62
C HIS A 89 7.02 -28.53 -4.70
N GLN A 90 7.88 -27.60 -4.26
CA GLN A 90 7.55 -26.17 -4.20
C GLN A 90 8.67 -25.29 -4.75
N ILE A 91 8.30 -24.12 -5.26
CA ILE A 91 9.22 -23.01 -5.55
C ILE A 91 8.96 -21.91 -4.54
N LYS A 92 9.98 -21.59 -3.74
CA LYS A 92 9.95 -20.45 -2.84
C LYS A 92 10.50 -19.23 -3.56
N VAL A 93 9.69 -18.19 -3.70
CA VAL A 93 10.09 -16.88 -4.23
C VAL A 93 10.24 -15.89 -3.09
N THR A 94 11.34 -15.16 -3.08
CA THR A 94 11.66 -14.11 -2.10
C THR A 94 12.01 -12.84 -2.87
N LEU A 95 11.13 -11.84 -2.80
CA LEU A 95 11.38 -10.53 -3.39
C LEU A 95 12.31 -9.70 -2.50
N LYS A 96 13.01 -8.72 -3.07
CA LYS A 96 13.94 -7.84 -2.33
C LYS A 96 13.28 -7.07 -1.19
N ASN A 97 11.98 -6.81 -1.29
CA ASN A 97 11.21 -6.13 -0.26
C ASN A 97 10.80 -7.04 0.92
N GLY A 98 11.27 -8.29 0.96
CA GLY A 98 10.97 -9.26 2.00
C GLY A 98 9.69 -10.07 1.76
N TYR A 99 8.91 -9.78 0.72
CA TYR A 99 7.72 -10.59 0.38
C TYR A 99 8.15 -12.00 -0.03
N GLN A 100 7.56 -13.00 0.63
CA GLN A 100 7.81 -14.41 0.35
C GLN A 100 6.52 -15.10 -0.08
N LYS A 101 6.59 -15.89 -1.15
CA LYS A 101 5.48 -16.74 -1.60
C LYS A 101 6.00 -18.11 -2.04
N GLN A 102 5.28 -19.15 -1.63
CA GLN A 102 5.54 -20.52 -2.04
C GLN A 102 4.51 -20.91 -3.11
N PHE A 103 5.01 -21.45 -4.20
CA PHE A 103 4.19 -21.97 -5.30
C PHE A 103 4.39 -23.48 -5.36
N GLU A 104 3.29 -24.21 -5.44
CA GLU A 104 3.34 -25.65 -5.66
C GLU A 104 3.76 -25.94 -7.10
N ILE A 105 4.74 -26.83 -7.27
CA ILE A 105 5.13 -27.35 -8.57
C ILE A 105 4.13 -28.43 -8.91
N LYS A 106 3.04 -28.04 -9.57
CA LYS A 106 2.17 -29.02 -10.23
C LYS A 106 3.00 -29.66 -11.33
N ASN A 107 3.08 -30.99 -11.33
CA ASN A 107 3.76 -31.74 -12.36
C ASN A 107 3.24 -31.25 -13.72
N ILE A 108 4.02 -30.44 -14.43
CA ILE A 108 3.76 -30.15 -15.84
C ILE A 108 4.27 -31.37 -16.59
N THR A 109 3.64 -32.51 -16.34
CA THR A 109 3.66 -33.63 -17.28
C THR A 109 2.69 -33.24 -18.38
N GLY A 110 3.11 -32.26 -19.20
CA GLY A 110 2.58 -32.13 -20.55
C GLY A 110 2.98 -33.41 -21.28
N LYS A 111 2.08 -34.41 -21.28
CA LYS A 111 2.16 -35.53 -22.21
C LYS A 111 2.00 -34.97 -23.62
N LYS A 112 3.12 -34.76 -24.30
CA LYS A 112 3.52 -35.30 -25.62
C LYS A 112 4.60 -34.42 -26.22
#